data_AF-A0A948G027-F1
#
_entry.id   AF-A0A948G027-F1
#
_cell.length_a   1.000
_cell.length_b   1.000
_cell.length_c   1.000
_cell.angle_alpha   90.00
_cell.angle_beta   90.00
_cell.angle_gamma   90.00
#
_symmetry.space_group_name_H-M   'P 1'
#
loop_
_entity.id
_entity.type
_entity.pdbx_description
1 polymer ?
#
loop_
_entity_poly.entity_id
_entity_poly.type
_entity_poly.pdbx_seq_one_letter_code
_entity_poly.pdbx_strand_id
1 'polypeptide(L)'
;MIKQAWWQPAILMFARLSAWIVGPVIVGLFIGKWLDKRYQSEPWLFLLSIGIVFIFSIFGLVKSTINEYKKIETKNEEALKEKELSQNKNN
;
A
#
# COMPACT_ATOMS: atom_id res chain seq x y z
N MET A 1 -4.60 23.27 20.35
CA MET A 1 -3.67 22.52 19.49
C MET A 1 -3.90 21.03 19.73
N ILE A 2 -4.54 20.33 18.79
CA ILE A 2 -4.75 18.88 18.93
C ILE A 2 -3.37 18.23 18.74
N LYS A 3 -2.78 17.70 19.81
CA LYS A 3 -1.53 16.93 19.73
C LYS A 3 -1.80 15.74 18.81
N GLN A 4 -1.10 15.67 17.67
CA GLN A 4 -1.12 14.46 16.86
C GLN A 4 -0.64 13.30 17.73
N ALA A 5 -1.47 12.26 17.84
CA ALA A 5 -1.14 11.13 18.68
C ALA A 5 0.00 10.34 18.01
N TRP A 6 1.05 10.04 18.78
CA TRP A 6 2.26 9.38 18.27
C TRP A 6 1.99 8.02 17.60
N TRP A 7 0.89 7.35 17.95
CA TRP A 7 0.45 6.08 17.36
C TRP A 7 -0.32 6.23 16.04
N GLN A 8 -0.90 7.40 15.78
CA GLN A 8 -1.74 7.67 14.62
C GLN A 8 -1.05 7.35 13.28
N PRO A 9 0.21 7.78 13.03
CA PRO A 9 0.89 7.47 11.77
C PRO A 9 1.14 5.97 11.57
N ALA A 10 1.41 5.21 12.64
CA ALA A 10 1.62 3.78 12.55
C ALA A 10 0.34 3.04 12.13
N ILE A 11 -0.81 3.40 12.74
CA ILE A 11 -2.11 2.84 12.35
C ILE A 11 -2.47 3.24 10.92
N LEU A 12 -2.20 4.47 10.51
CA LEU A 12 -2.48 4.93 9.15
C LEU A 12 -1.65 4.16 8.11
N MET A 13 -0.37 3.92 8.37
CA MET A 13 0.48 3.10 7.50
C MET A 13 -0.04 1.67 7.40
N PHE A 14 -0.36 1.04 8.55
CA PHE A 14 -0.91 -0.31 8.57
C PHE A 14 -2.19 -0.40 7.75
N ALA A 15 -3.16 0.50 7.99
CA ALA A 15 -4.42 0.51 7.28
C ALA A 15 -4.24 0.68 5.76
N ARG A 16 -3.32 1.54 5.32
CA ARG A 16 -3.01 1.72 3.89
C ARG A 16 -2.43 0.46 3.25
N LEU A 17 -1.53 -0.24 3.94
CA LEU A 17 -0.95 -1.49 3.45
C LEU A 17 -2.01 -2.61 3.42
N SER A 18 -2.82 -2.74 4.47
CA SER A 18 -3.91 -3.73 4.52
C SER A 18 -4.99 -3.47 3.46
N ALA A 19 -5.29 -2.21 3.15
CA ALA A 19 -6.25 -1.85 2.10
C ALA A 19 -5.84 -2.39 0.72
N TRP A 20 -4.54 -2.40 0.41
CA TRP A 20 -3.99 -2.97 -0.84
C TRP A 20 -4.12 -4.50 -0.92
N ILE A 21 -4.35 -5.18 0.20
CA ILE A 21 -4.57 -6.62 0.25
C ILE A 21 -6.07 -6.91 0.18
N VAL A 22 -6.84 -6.29 1.06
CA VAL A 22 -8.28 -6.54 1.18
C VAL A 22 -9.04 -6.08 -0.07
N GLY A 23 -8.67 -4.94 -0.64
CA GLY A 23 -9.35 -4.35 -1.80
C GLY A 23 -9.38 -5.29 -3.01
N PRO A 24 -8.22 -5.71 -3.54
CA PRO A 24 -8.17 -6.65 -4.65
C PRO A 24 -8.87 -7.97 -4.33
N VAL A 25 -8.65 -8.53 -3.14
CA VAL A 25 -9.22 -9.83 -2.74
C VAL A 25 -10.74 -9.80 -2.79
N ILE A 26 -11.39 -8.75 -2.26
CA ILE A 26 -12.84 -8.61 -2.34
C ILE A 26 -13.29 -8.56 -3.80
N VAL A 27 -12.63 -7.76 -4.64
CA VAL A 27 -12.94 -7.67 -6.08
C VAL A 27 -12.82 -9.04 -6.75
N GLY A 28 -11.77 -9.79 -6.45
CA GLY A 28 -11.56 -11.15 -6.96
C GLY A 28 -12.64 -12.13 -6.53
N LEU A 29 -13.10 -12.08 -5.28
CA LEU A 29 -14.18 -12.93 -4.79
C LEU A 29 -15.49 -12.70 -5.56
N PHE A 30 -15.86 -11.43 -5.78
CA PHE A 30 -17.07 -11.09 -6.51
C PHE A 30 -16.99 -11.45 -7.99
N ILE A 31 -15.86 -11.15 -8.64
CA ILE A 31 -15.65 -11.47 -10.06
C ILE A 31 -15.57 -12.98 -10.26
N GLY A 32 -14.79 -13.69 -9.45
CA GLY A 32 -14.61 -15.14 -9.54
C GLY A 32 -15.92 -15.91 -9.37
N LYS A 33 -16.73 -15.58 -8.35
CA LYS A 33 -18.06 -16.20 -8.16
C LYS A 33 -19.02 -15.89 -9.29
N TRP A 34 -19.00 -14.67 -9.81
CA TRP A 34 -19.88 -14.29 -10.92
C TRP A 34 -19.51 -15.05 -12.20
N LEU A 35 -18.22 -15.19 -12.47
CA LEU A 35 -17.72 -15.89 -13.65
C LEU A 35 -18.01 -17.40 -13.56
N ASP A 36 -17.75 -18.03 -12.41
CA ASP A 36 -18.05 -19.45 -12.23
C ASP A 36 -19.55 -19.77 -12.39
N LYS A 37 -20.43 -18.91 -11.85
CA LYS A 37 -21.89 -19.07 -12.02
C LYS A 37 -22.33 -18.93 -13.48
N ARG A 38 -21.63 -18.11 -14.28
CA ARG A 38 -21.95 -17.88 -15.70
C ARG A 38 -21.52 -19.05 -16.59
N TYR A 39 -20.39 -19.68 -16.28
CA TYR A 39 -19.77 -20.72 -17.11
C TYR A 39 -19.97 -22.15 -16.57
N GLN A 40 -20.66 -22.34 -15.44
CA GLN A 40 -20.80 -23.64 -14.75
C GLN A 40 -19.46 -24.34 -14.50
N SER A 41 -18.40 -23.56 -14.34
CA SER A 41 -17.01 -24.00 -14.24
C SER A 41 -16.52 -24.12 -12.79
N GLU A 42 -17.44 -24.17 -11.82
CA GLU A 42 -17.10 -24.19 -10.39
C GLU A 42 -16.10 -25.32 -10.08
N PRO A 43 -14.92 -25.04 -9.45
CA PRO A 43 -14.44 -23.75 -8.93
C PRO A 43 -13.23 -23.17 -9.70
N TRP A 44 -13.01 -23.56 -10.96
CA TRP A 44 -11.76 -23.27 -11.68
C TRP A 44 -11.58 -21.79 -12.01
N LEU A 45 -12.64 -21.07 -12.40
CA LEU A 45 -12.51 -19.63 -12.71
C LEU A 45 -12.40 -18.80 -11.44
N PHE A 46 -13.00 -19.23 -10.34
CA PHE A 46 -12.78 -18.63 -9.04
C PHE A 46 -11.31 -18.74 -8.61
N LEU A 47 -10.70 -19.92 -8.72
CA LEU A 47 -9.29 -20.14 -8.41
C LEU A 47 -8.37 -19.27 -9.27
N LEU A 48 -8.64 -19.22 -10.58
CA LEU A 48 -7.88 -18.37 -11.50
C LEU A 48 -8.03 -16.89 -11.15
N SER A 49 -9.25 -16.44 -10.84
CA SER A 49 -9.54 -15.05 -10.47
C SER A 49 -8.81 -14.65 -9.20
N ILE A 50 -8.83 -15.49 -8.16
CA ILE A 50 -8.07 -15.24 -6.93
C ILE A 50 -6.56 -15.21 -7.21
N GLY A 51 -6.03 -16.12 -8.03
CA GLY A 51 -4.62 -16.13 -8.40
C GLY A 51 -4.20 -14.82 -9.08
N ILE A 52 -4.98 -14.35 -10.05
CA ILE A 52 -4.74 -13.07 -10.75
C ILE A 52 -4.76 -11.91 -9.76
N VAL A 53 -5.79 -11.84 -8.92
CA VAL A 53 -5.97 -10.79 -7.92
C VAL A 53 -4.86 -10.77 -6.88
N PHE A 54 -4.38 -11.94 -6.46
CA PHE A 54 -3.27 -12.06 -5.52
C PHE A 54 -1.98 -11.47 -6.10
N ILE A 55 -1.71 -11.74 -7.38
CA ILE A 55 -0.58 -11.14 -8.11
C ILE A 55 -0.73 -9.61 -8.12
N PHE A 56 -1.90 -9.08 -8.47
CA PHE A 56 -2.17 -7.63 -8.43
C PHE A 56 -1.97 -7.01 -7.04
N SER A 57 -2.37 -7.73 -5.98
CA SER A 57 -2.16 -7.28 -4.61
C SER A 57 -0.67 -7.18 -4.26
N ILE A 58 0.14 -8.18 -4.62
CA ILE A 58 1.60 -8.16 -4.43
C ILE A 58 2.21 -6.97 -5.17
N PHE A 59 1.87 -6.76 -6.44
CA PHE A 59 2.39 -5.63 -7.21
C PHE A 59 1.98 -4.28 -6.61
N GLY A 60 0.72 -4.13 -6.19
CA GLY A 60 0.21 -2.92 -5.54
C GLY A 60 0.94 -2.64 -4.22
N LEU A 61 1.14 -3.67 -3.41
CA LEU A 61 1.86 -3.58 -2.14
C LEU A 61 3.32 -3.18 -2.35
N VAL A 62 4.06 -3.87 -3.21
CA VAL A 62 5.48 -3.60 -3.49
C VAL A 62 5.65 -2.16 -4.00
N LYS A 63 4.83 -1.73 -4.95
CA LYS A 63 4.86 -0.36 -5.47
C LYS A 63 4.59 0.67 -4.38
N SER A 64 3.59 0.42 -3.52
CA SER A 64 3.24 1.32 -2.41
C SER A 64 4.39 1.43 -1.41
N THR A 65 5.00 0.30 -1.04
CA THR A 65 6.13 0.27 -0.10
C THR A 65 7.35 1.01 -0.65
N ILE A 66 7.72 0.76 -1.92
CA ILE A 66 8.85 1.45 -2.56
C ILE A 66 8.60 2.96 -2.60
N ASN A 67 7.38 3.38 -2.95
CA ASN A 67 7.03 4.80 -3.01
C ASN A 67 7.08 5.48 -1.64
N GLU A 68 6.63 4.78 -0.59
CA GLU A 68 6.71 5.29 0.79
C GLU A 68 8.15 5.37 1.27
N TYR A 69 8.98 4.35 0.97
CA TYR A 69 10.40 4.34 1.30
C TYR A 69 11.14 5.52 0.68
N LYS A 70 10.94 5.77 -0.61
CA LYS A 70 11.53 6.93 -1.31
C LYS A 70 11.13 8.26 -0.68
N LYS A 71 9.86 8.42 -0.27
CA LYS A 71 9.40 9.63 0.42
C LYS A 71 10.12 9.85 1.75
N ILE A 72 10.40 8.78 2.49
CA ILE A 72 11.13 8.86 3.76
C ILE A 72 12.58 9.28 3.50
N GLU A 73 13.23 8.70 2.49
CA GLU A 73 14.60 9.00 2.09
C GLU A 73 14.77 10.47 1.67
N THR A 74 13.94 10.95 0.72
CA THR A 74 13.98 12.36 0.26
C THR A 74 13.73 13.35 1.40
N LYS A 75 12.75 13.07 2.27
CA LYS A 75 12.46 13.93 3.42
C LYS A 75 13.63 14.00 4.41
N ASN A 76 14.37 12.91 4.57
CA ASN A 76 15.54 12.86 5.43
C ASN A 76 16.72 13.65 4.83
N GLU A 77 16.95 13.54 3.53
CA GLU A 77 17.97 14.32 2.82
C GLU A 77 17.71 15.83 2.88
N GLU A 78 16.46 16.26 2.68
CA GLU A 78 16.06 17.66 2.80
C GLU A 78 16.30 18.21 4.21
N ALA A 79 15.95 17.43 5.25
CA ALA A 79 16.17 17.81 6.64
C ALA A 79 17.66 17.91 7.00
N LEU A 80 18.53 17.11 6.37
CA LEU A 80 19.98 17.21 6.55
C LEU A 80 20.55 18.46 5.88
N LYS A 81 20.14 18.76 4.63
CA LYS A 81 20.55 19.97 3.91
C LYS A 81 20.15 21.25 4.64
N GLU A 82 18.94 21.30 5.19
CA GLU A 82 18.46 22.46 5.96
C GLU A 82 19.28 22.70 7.23
N LYS A 83 19.69 21.63 7.92
CA LYS A 83 20.57 21.72 9.10
C LYS A 83 21.96 22.25 8.74
N GLU A 84 22.55 21.79 7.64
CA GLU A 84 23.87 22.25 7.18
C GLU A 84 23.86 23.73 6.77
N LEU A 85 22.83 24.16 6.03
CA LEU A 85 22.62 25.56 5.65
C LEU A 85 22.43 26.49 6.86
N SER A 86 21.70 26.01 7.88
CA SER A 86 21.46 26.77 9.11
C SER A 86 22.71 26.91 9.97
N GLN A 87 23.56 25.87 10.00
CA GLN A 87 24.81 25.87 10.76
C GLN A 87 25.89 26.73 10.08
N ASN A 88 25.96 26.72 8.75
CA ASN A 88 26.89 27.55 7.99
C ASN A 88 26.54 29.05 8.04
N LYS A 89 25.26 29.40 8.21
CA LYS A 89 24.83 30.80 8.32
C LYS A 89 25.11 31.44 9.69
N ASN A 90 25.38 30.62 10.71
CA ASN A 90 25.63 31.05 12.09
C ASN A 90 27.12 31.05 12.50
N ASN A 91 28.01 30.67 11.58
CA ASN A 91 29.47 30.77 11.71
C ASN A 91 29.99 31.93 10.84
#